data_AF-A0A530BYD1-F1
#
_entry.id   AF-A0A530BYD1-F1
#
_cell.length_a   1.000
_cell.length_b   1.000
_cell.length_c   1.000
_cell.angle_alpha   90.00
_cell.angle_beta   90.00
_cell.angle_gamma   90.00
#
_symmetry.space_group_name_H-M   'P 1'
#
loop_
_entity.id
_entity.type
_entity.pdbx_description
1 polymer ?
#
loop_
_entity_poly.entity_id
_entity_poly.type
_entity_poly.pdbx_seq_one_letter_code
_entity_poly.pdbx_strand_id
1 'polypeptide(L)'
;MRKIGVALLALMWAVAMVHADTTSSRFDEKAVAAAWYQAHMECRLPIEGQTNQQADQQCDQRDKLTRTLQAHDFCFDVQEQEWAKCKPN
;
A
#
# COMPACT_ATOMS: atom_id res chain seq x y z
N MET A 1 43.61 -39.44 20.16
CA MET A 1 43.41 -38.32 21.11
C MET A 1 42.53 -37.28 20.43
N ARG A 2 41.47 -36.86 21.15
CA ARG A 2 40.41 -35.92 20.74
C ARG A 2 40.97 -34.58 20.27
N LYS A 3 40.36 -34.00 19.23
CA LYS A 3 40.20 -32.54 18.98
C LYS A 3 39.48 -32.29 17.63
N ILE A 4 38.22 -32.70 17.52
CA ILE A 4 37.27 -32.07 16.59
C ILE A 4 36.13 -31.62 17.48
N GLY A 5 36.24 -30.40 17.97
CA GLY A 5 35.29 -29.81 18.87
C GLY A 5 35.61 -28.35 18.93
N VAL A 6 34.59 -27.51 18.76
CA VAL A 6 34.65 -26.06 18.83
C VAL A 6 35.16 -25.36 17.56
N ALA A 7 34.47 -25.57 16.44
CA ALA A 7 34.50 -24.58 15.35
C ALA A 7 33.15 -24.36 14.66
N LEU A 8 32.20 -25.30 14.81
CA LEU A 8 30.94 -25.25 14.07
C LEU A 8 29.75 -24.59 14.79
N LEU A 9 29.92 -24.15 16.05
CA LEU A 9 28.82 -23.56 16.82
C LEU A 9 28.71 -22.03 16.70
N ALA A 10 29.72 -21.34 16.18
CA ALA A 10 29.67 -19.88 16.04
C ALA A 10 28.93 -19.42 14.76
N LEU A 11 28.81 -20.28 13.74
CA LEU A 11 28.26 -19.87 12.45
C LEU A 11 26.72 -19.92 12.36
N MET A 12 26.04 -20.53 13.35
CA MET A 12 24.58 -20.66 13.32
C MET A 12 23.83 -19.50 13.99
N TRP A 13 24.50 -18.60 14.71
CA TRP A 13 23.85 -17.47 15.40
C TRP A 13 23.82 -16.17 14.58
N ALA A 14 24.55 -16.09 13.46
CA ALA A 14 24.54 -14.90 12.61
C ALA A 14 23.41 -14.90 11.57
N VAL A 15 22.75 -16.03 11.31
CA VAL A 15 21.73 -16.15 10.25
C VAL A 15 20.32 -15.80 10.75
N ALA A 16 20.09 -15.79 12.07
CA ALA A 16 18.77 -15.55 12.64
C ALA A 16 18.40 -14.04 12.77
N MET A 17 19.36 -13.12 12.67
CA MET A 17 19.09 -11.67 12.82
C MET A 17 18.75 -10.94 11.52
N VAL A 18 18.77 -11.60 10.36
CA VAL A 18 18.56 -10.95 9.05
C VAL A 18 17.10 -10.97 8.58
N HIS A 19 16.20 -11.73 9.22
CA HIS A 19 14.83 -11.92 8.71
C HIS A 19 13.73 -11.32 9.61
N ALA A 20 14.10 -10.45 10.55
CA ALA A 20 13.15 -9.70 11.36
C ALA A 20 13.20 -8.20 11.05
N ASP A 21 13.44 -7.82 9.79
CA ASP A 21 12.93 -6.54 9.31
C ASP A 21 11.46 -6.77 8.99
N THR A 22 10.63 -6.76 10.04
CA THR A 22 9.23 -6.39 9.90
C THR A 22 9.23 -4.99 9.32
N THR A 23 9.29 -4.90 8.00
CA THR A 23 8.98 -3.71 7.25
C THR A 23 7.53 -3.39 7.59
N SER A 24 7.37 -2.56 8.62
CA SER A 24 6.32 -1.56 8.66
C SER A 24 6.44 -0.83 7.32
N SER A 25 5.78 -1.35 6.29
CA SER A 25 5.74 -0.74 4.97
C SER A 25 5.17 0.65 5.22
N ARG A 26 6.05 1.66 5.24
CA ARG A 26 5.63 3.03 5.54
C ARG A 26 4.57 3.38 4.51
N PHE A 27 3.50 4.00 4.97
CA PHE A 27 2.44 4.46 4.08
C PHE A 27 3.05 5.41 3.04
N ASP A 28 3.00 5.01 1.77
CA ASP A 28 3.45 5.82 0.63
C ASP A 28 2.25 6.59 0.07
N GLU A 29 2.07 7.81 0.56
CA GLU A 29 0.99 8.71 0.17
C GLU A 29 0.93 8.94 -1.36
N LYS A 30 2.08 9.05 -2.03
CA LYS A 30 2.14 9.34 -3.47
C LYS A 30 1.69 8.13 -4.27
N ALA A 31 2.14 6.94 -3.89
CA ALA A 31 1.72 5.70 -4.54
C ALA A 31 0.21 5.47 -4.38
N VAL A 32 -0.35 5.71 -3.19
CA VAL A 32 -1.77 5.51 -2.91
C VAL A 32 -2.63 6.56 -3.63
N ALA A 33 -2.22 7.83 -3.67
CA ALA A 33 -2.92 8.86 -4.41
C ALA A 33 -2.90 8.62 -5.93
N ALA A 34 -1.77 8.18 -6.48
CA ALA A 34 -1.66 7.82 -7.91
C ALA A 34 -2.56 6.64 -8.27
N ALA A 35 -2.57 5.58 -7.45
CA ALA A 35 -3.47 4.45 -7.62
C ALA A 35 -4.95 4.87 -7.53
N TRP A 36 -5.27 5.82 -6.64
CA TRP A 36 -6.62 6.34 -6.52
C TRP A 36 -7.06 7.06 -7.79
N TYR A 37 -6.19 7.91 -8.36
CA TYR A 37 -6.50 8.64 -9.59
C TYR A 37 -6.78 7.68 -10.76
N GLN A 38 -5.95 6.64 -10.91
CA GLN A 38 -6.17 5.62 -11.94
C GLN A 38 -7.52 4.91 -11.75
N ALA A 39 -7.80 4.41 -10.54
CA ALA A 39 -9.07 3.75 -10.23
C ALA A 39 -10.29 4.68 -10.40
N HIS A 40 -10.13 5.97 -10.08
CA HIS A 40 -11.16 6.98 -10.28
C HIS A 40 -11.53 7.16 -11.76
N MET A 41 -10.53 7.24 -12.64
CA MET A 41 -10.75 7.37 -14.08
C MET A 41 -11.42 6.13 -14.68
N GLU A 42 -11.01 4.94 -14.24
CA GLU A 42 -11.53 3.66 -14.75
C GLU A 42 -12.93 3.32 -14.21
N CYS A 43 -13.26 3.75 -12.99
CA CYS A 43 -14.60 3.60 -12.39
C CYS A 43 -15.72 4.28 -13.22
N ARG A 44 -15.38 5.29 -14.03
CA ARG A 44 -16.37 6.19 -14.65
C ARG A 44 -16.89 5.76 -16.01
N LEU A 45 -16.45 4.63 -16.56
CA LEU A 45 -16.75 4.24 -17.95
C LEU A 45 -17.75 3.08 -18.03
N PRO A 46 -19.08 3.32 -17.99
CA PRO A 46 -20.05 2.39 -18.54
C PRO A 46 -20.15 2.57 -20.06
N ILE A 47 -19.78 1.51 -20.78
CA ILE A 47 -20.18 1.34 -22.18
C ILE A 47 -21.60 0.79 -22.16
N GLU A 48 -22.54 1.46 -22.86
CA GLU A 48 -23.92 0.98 -22.98
C GLU A 48 -23.98 -0.49 -23.41
N GLY A 49 -24.73 -1.31 -22.65
CA GLY A 49 -24.97 -2.71 -22.98
C GLY A 49 -23.99 -3.73 -22.41
N GLN A 50 -22.99 -3.33 -21.61
CA GLN A 50 -22.06 -4.28 -20.94
C GLN A 50 -22.28 -4.36 -19.43
N THR A 51 -22.11 -5.56 -18.87
CA THR A 51 -22.02 -5.75 -17.42
C THR A 51 -20.67 -5.22 -16.96
N ASN A 52 -20.69 -4.11 -16.24
CA ASN A 52 -19.49 -3.30 -16.01
C ASN A 52 -18.66 -3.79 -14.83
N GLN A 53 -18.53 -5.11 -14.65
CA GLN A 53 -17.92 -5.75 -13.48
C GLN A 53 -16.49 -5.24 -13.23
N GLN A 54 -15.74 -4.93 -14.29
CA GLN A 54 -14.41 -4.35 -14.17
C GLN A 54 -14.45 -2.91 -13.68
N ALA A 55 -15.37 -2.07 -14.19
CA ALA A 55 -15.52 -0.72 -13.67
C ALA A 55 -16.02 -0.72 -12.22
N ASP A 56 -16.92 -1.63 -11.86
CA ASP A 56 -17.39 -1.82 -10.48
C ASP A 56 -16.22 -2.18 -9.56
N GLN A 57 -15.35 -3.09 -9.99
CA GLN A 57 -14.11 -3.41 -9.25
C GLN A 57 -13.19 -2.21 -9.10
N GLN A 58 -13.06 -1.37 -10.12
CA GLN A 58 -12.25 -0.15 -10.04
C GLN A 58 -12.89 0.91 -9.15
N CYS A 59 -14.22 1.01 -9.13
CA CYS A 59 -14.95 1.84 -8.16
C CYS A 59 -14.72 1.36 -6.73
N ASP A 60 -14.81 0.05 -6.49
CA ASP A 60 -14.53 -0.55 -5.18
C ASP A 60 -13.08 -0.31 -4.75
N GLN A 61 -12.14 -0.40 -5.71
CA GLN A 61 -10.73 -0.14 -5.45
C GLN A 61 -10.49 1.33 -5.11
N ARG A 62 -11.07 2.27 -5.87
CA ARG A 62 -11.05 3.70 -5.56
C ARG A 62 -11.57 3.95 -4.14
N ASP A 63 -12.69 3.34 -3.76
CA ASP A 63 -13.30 3.54 -2.45
C ASP A 63 -12.45 2.96 -1.32
N LYS A 64 -11.76 1.84 -1.54
CA LYS A 64 -10.77 1.32 -0.60
C LYS A 64 -9.61 2.31 -0.42
N LEU A 65 -9.06 2.83 -1.51
CA LEU A 65 -7.96 3.78 -1.47
C LEU A 65 -8.36 5.10 -0.80
N THR A 66 -9.59 5.58 -1.01
CA THR A 66 -10.19 6.71 -0.27
C THR A 66 -10.14 6.48 1.23
N ARG A 67 -10.62 5.32 1.71
CA ARG A 67 -10.61 4.99 3.13
C ARG A 67 -9.18 4.90 3.69
N THR A 68 -8.24 4.35 2.93
CA THR A 68 -6.83 4.31 3.32
C THR A 68 -6.27 5.72 3.48
N LEU A 69 -6.48 6.61 2.51
CA LEU A 69 -6.02 8.00 2.58
C LEU A 69 -6.60 8.73 3.80
N GLN A 70 -7.90 8.58 4.04
CA GLN A 70 -8.58 9.17 5.21
C GLN A 70 -8.03 8.63 6.53
N ALA A 71 -7.71 7.33 6.61
CA ALA A 71 -7.10 6.73 7.80
C ALA A 71 -5.68 7.25 8.09
N HIS A 72 -5.05 7.93 7.12
CA HIS A 72 -3.73 8.57 7.23
C HIS A 72 -3.79 10.11 7.22
N ASP A 73 -4.93 10.69 7.63
CA ASP A 73 -5.16 12.14 7.73
C ASP A 73 -5.04 12.90 6.40
N PHE A 74 -5.43 12.27 5.29
CA PHE A 74 -5.59 12.93 4.01
C PHE A 74 -7.05 13.30 3.75
N CYS A 75 -7.23 14.46 3.13
CA CYS A 75 -8.49 15.02 2.69
C CYS A 75 -8.43 15.24 1.17
N PHE A 76 -9.56 15.04 0.50
CA PHE A 76 -9.66 15.34 -0.92
C PHE A 76 -9.91 16.84 -1.11
N ASP A 77 -8.99 17.52 -1.79
CA ASP A 77 -9.17 18.89 -2.23
C ASP A 77 -10.04 18.91 -3.50
N VAL A 78 -11.27 19.40 -3.37
CA VAL A 78 -12.21 19.45 -4.48
C VAL A 78 -11.81 20.48 -5.54
N GLN A 79 -11.08 21.53 -5.16
CA GLN A 79 -10.63 22.58 -6.09
C GLN A 79 -9.48 22.08 -6.95
N GLU A 80 -8.50 21.41 -6.33
CA GLU A 80 -7.32 20.88 -7.02
C GLU A 80 -7.52 19.45 -7.56
N GLN A 81 -8.63 18.80 -7.18
CA GLN A 81 -8.97 17.41 -7.51
C GLN A 81 -7.89 16.40 -7.10
N GLU A 82 -7.24 16.64 -5.97
CA GLU A 82 -6.16 15.80 -5.46
C GLU A 82 -6.32 15.45 -3.98
N TRP A 83 -5.55 14.47 -3.52
CA TRP A 83 -5.47 14.12 -2.11
C TRP A 83 -4.28 14.81 -1.46
N ALA A 84 -4.55 15.57 -0.40
CA ALA A 84 -3.54 16.28 0.37
C ALA A 84 -3.74 16.06 1.87
N LYS A 85 -2.75 16.40 2.70
CA LYS A 85 -2.91 16.36 4.16
C LYS A 85 -4.05 17.30 4.58
N CYS A 86 -4.92 16.83 5.46
CA CYS A 86 -6.00 17.65 5.99
C CYS A 86 -5.40 18.89 6.69
N LYS A 87 -5.96 20.07 6.39
CA LYS A 87 -5.59 21.30 7.11
C LYS A 87 -6.14 21.22 8.53
N PRO A 88 -5.37 21.61 9.56
CA PRO A 88 -5.91 21.74 10.90
C PRO A 88 -7.03 22.80 10.88
N ASN A 89 -8.20 22.45 11.43
CA ASN A 89 -9.32 23.36 11.60
C ASN A 89 -8.99 24.53 12.52
#